data_AF-A0AAU9UK89-F1
#
_entry.id   AF-A0AAU9UK89-F1
#
_cell.length_a   1.000
_cell.length_b   1.000
_cell.length_c   1.000
_cell.angle_alpha   90.00
_cell.angle_beta   90.00
_cell.angle_gamma   90.00
#
_symmetry.space_group_name_H-M   'P 1'
#
loop_
_entity.id
_entity.type
_entity.pdbx_description
1 polymer ?
#
loop_
_entity_poly.entity_id
_entity_poly.type
_entity_poly.pdbx_seq_one_letter_code
_entity_poly.pdbx_strand_id
1 'polypeptide(L)'
;MNMEKTKIISNAHVVPTPISVGDSTLEVVDEYIYLGQNIHFGRSNFGREVNRRIQLGWVAFGKLKNVFSSDIPQCLKSKVFDQCVTSDDIRI
;
A
#
# COMPACT_ATOMS: atom_id res chain seq x y z
N MET A 1 16.07 8.17 -15.62
CA MET A 1 15.67 7.58 -14.32
C MET A 1 14.96 8.65 -13.52
N ASN A 2 13.87 8.34 -12.82
CA ASN A 2 13.23 9.31 -11.91
C ASN A 2 13.84 9.13 -10.52
N MET A 3 14.74 10.04 -10.12
CA MET A 3 15.49 9.92 -8.87
C MET A 3 14.61 10.11 -7.63
N GLU A 4 13.54 10.89 -7.73
CA GLU A 4 12.59 11.09 -6.64
C GLU A 4 11.85 9.79 -6.28
N LYS A 5 11.48 9.01 -7.30
CA LYS A 5 10.77 7.72 -7.15
C LYS A 5 11.71 6.54 -6.91
N THR A 6 13.02 6.72 -7.04
CA THR A 6 14.01 5.64 -6.88
C THR A 6 14.52 5.66 -5.45
N LYS A 7 14.32 4.57 -4.71
CA LYS A 7 14.74 4.42 -3.31
C LYS A 7 15.55 3.14 -3.14
N ILE A 8 16.40 3.10 -2.12
CA ILE A 8 17.19 1.93 -1.75
C ILE A 8 16.61 1.35 -0.47
N ILE A 9 16.40 0.04 -0.46
CA ILE A 9 16.09 -0.71 0.75
C ILE A 9 17.24 -1.71 0.93
N SER A 10 17.72 -1.90 2.16
CA SER A 10 18.78 -2.88 2.49
C SER A 10 18.25 -3.94 3.44
N ASN A 11 18.76 -5.17 3.33
CA ASN A 11 18.45 -6.21 4.31
C ASN A 11 19.33 -6.07 5.56
N ALA A 12 18.99 -6.78 6.64
CA ALA A 12 19.69 -6.70 7.93
C ALA A 12 21.17 -7.14 7.91
N HIS A 13 21.63 -7.75 6.80
CA HIS A 13 23.00 -8.24 6.66
C HIS A 13 23.93 -7.24 5.95
N VAL A 14 23.38 -6.11 5.48
CA VAL A 14 24.12 -5.09 4.75
C VAL A 14 24.04 -3.77 5.51
N VAL A 15 25.19 -3.19 5.83
CA VAL A 15 25.25 -1.83 6.38
C VAL A 15 24.83 -0.86 5.28
N PRO A 16 23.81 -0.01 5.50
CA PRO A 16 23.40 0.98 4.52
C PRO A 16 24.57 1.87 4.13
N THR A 17 24.86 1.93 2.83
CA THR A 17 25.90 2.82 2.28
C THR A 17 25.26 3.78 1.28
N PRO A 18 25.72 5.05 1.22
CA PRO A 18 25.22 5.99 0.23
C PRO A 18 25.55 5.51 -1.18
N ILE A 19 24.52 5.40 -2.03
CA ILE A 19 24.68 5.08 -3.45
C ILE A 19 24.32 6.33 -4.25
N SER A 20 25.26 6.79 -5.07
CA SER A 20 25.06 7.94 -5.95
C SER A 20 24.96 7.50 -7.41
N VAL A 21 24.05 8.12 -8.15
CA VAL A 21 23.90 7.99 -9.60
C VAL A 21 24.10 9.38 -10.20
N GLY A 22 25.26 9.60 -10.83
CA GLY A 22 25.69 10.96 -11.21
C GLY A 22 25.85 11.85 -9.96
N ASP A 23 25.26 13.04 -10.00
CA ASP A 23 25.32 14.01 -8.91
C ASP A 23 24.20 13.83 -7.84
N SER A 24 23.39 12.76 -7.96
CA SER A 24 22.25 12.51 -7.08
C SER A 24 22.49 11.30 -6.18
N THR A 25 22.47 11.52 -4.87
CA THR A 25 22.47 10.43 -3.87
C THR A 25 21.07 9.89 -3.67
N LEU A 26 20.90 8.58 -3.80
CA LEU A 26 19.64 7.90 -3.61
C LEU A 26 19.30 7.81 -2.12
N GLU A 27 18.04 8.07 -1.78
CA GLU A 27 17.54 7.93 -0.43
C GLU A 27 17.43 6.45 -0.04
N VAL A 28 17.98 6.11 1.13
CA VAL A 28 17.81 4.80 1.75
C VAL A 28 16.58 4.87 2.66
N VAL A 29 15.64 3.96 2.44
CA VAL A 29 14.39 3.86 3.21
C VAL A 29 14.24 2.45 3.75
N ASP A 30 13.60 2.32 4.91
CA ASP A 30 13.27 1.01 5.47
C ASP A 30 12.08 0.39 4.72
N GLU A 31 11.07 1.18 4.38
CA GLU A 31 9.87 0.72 3.69
C GLU A 31 9.46 1.66 2.55
N TYR A 32 8.81 1.10 1.54
CA TYR A 32 8.33 1.88 0.40
C TYR A 32 7.04 1.28 -0.18
N ILE A 33 6.06 2.11 -0.51
CA ILE A 33 4.87 1.66 -1.22
C ILE A 33 5.19 1.62 -2.71
N TYR A 34 5.26 0.42 -3.26
CA TYR A 34 5.47 0.19 -4.68
C TYR A 34 4.29 -0.59 -5.25
N LEU A 35 3.67 -0.04 -6.30
CA LEU A 35 2.49 -0.64 -6.96
C LEU A 35 1.38 -1.06 -5.98
N GLY A 36 1.14 -0.22 -4.97
CA GLY A 36 0.07 -0.45 -3.99
C GLY A 36 0.43 -1.42 -2.87
N GLN A 37 1.64 -1.98 -2.84
CA GLN A 37 2.11 -2.89 -1.79
C GLN A 37 3.24 -2.24 -0.97
N ASN A 38 3.19 -2.36 0.35
CA ASN A 38 4.31 -1.98 1.21
C ASN A 38 5.44 -3.01 1.08
N ILE A 39 6.60 -2.55 0.59
CA ILE A 39 7.83 -3.35 0.46
C ILE A 39 8.74 -3.02 1.64
N HIS A 40 9.21 -4.06 2.33
CA HIS A 40 10.20 -4.02 3.40
C HIS A 40 11.01 -5.33 3.39
N PHE A 41 12.20 -5.38 3.99
CA PHE A 41 12.96 -6.64 4.12
C PHE A 41 12.78 -7.26 5.51
N GLY A 42 12.31 -8.51 5.60
CA GLY A 42 12.13 -9.22 6.87
C GLY A 42 11.00 -10.26 6.86
N ARG A 43 10.91 -11.11 7.90
CA ARG A 43 9.80 -12.09 8.03
C ARG A 43 8.53 -11.49 8.67
N SER A 44 8.61 -10.34 9.32
CA SER A 44 7.49 -9.66 9.98
C SER A 44 6.60 -8.84 9.05
N ASN A 45 6.86 -8.86 7.74
CA ASN A 45 6.32 -7.93 6.74
C ASN A 45 4.81 -8.05 6.53
N PHE A 46 4.26 -9.25 6.67
CA PHE A 46 2.83 -9.47 6.48
C PHE A 46 1.99 -8.68 7.48
N GLY A 47 2.46 -8.51 8.73
CA GLY A 47 1.67 -7.83 9.77
C GLY A 47 1.38 -6.37 9.44
N ARG A 48 2.39 -5.61 8.96
CA ARG A 48 2.20 -4.18 8.62
C ARG A 48 1.30 -4.00 7.40
N GLU A 49 1.54 -4.77 6.33
CA GLU A 49 0.70 -4.68 5.13
C GLU A 49 -0.74 -5.12 5.41
N VAL A 50 -0.94 -6.16 6.24
CA VAL A 50 -2.28 -6.56 6.69
C VAL A 50 -2.96 -5.43 7.45
N ASN A 51 -2.28 -4.82 8.43
CA ASN A 51 -2.83 -3.70 9.18
C ASN A 51 -3.18 -2.51 8.27
N ARG A 52 -2.32 -2.20 7.29
CA ARG A 52 -2.56 -1.14 6.31
C ARG A 52 -3.79 -1.46 5.46
N ARG A 53 -3.90 -2.68 4.92
CA ARG A 53 -5.07 -3.11 4.12
C ARG A 53 -6.37 -3.08 4.91
N ILE A 54 -6.35 -3.46 6.19
CA ILE A 54 -7.51 -3.34 7.08
C ILE A 54 -7.94 -1.87 7.20
N GLN A 55 -6.99 -0.96 7.45
CA GLN A 55 -7.29 0.47 7.56
C GLN A 55 -7.85 1.05 6.25
N LEU A 56 -7.24 0.71 5.11
CA LEU A 56 -7.71 1.15 3.79
C LEU A 56 -9.12 0.61 3.50
N GLY A 57 -9.40 -0.65 3.85
CA GLY A 57 -10.72 -1.24 3.74
C GLY A 57 -11.77 -0.49 4.57
N TRP A 58 -11.44 -0.11 5.81
CA TRP A 58 -12.33 0.71 6.64
C TRP A 58 -12.59 2.10 6.04
N VAL A 59 -11.57 2.75 5.51
CA VAL A 59 -11.72 4.05 4.84
C VAL A 59 -12.59 3.93 3.59
N ALA A 60 -12.35 2.94 2.74
CA ALA A 60 -13.14 2.70 1.53
C ALA A 60 -14.61 2.39 1.87
N PHE A 61 -14.84 1.53 2.86
CA PHE A 61 -16.20 1.24 3.36
C PHE A 61 -16.89 2.50 3.87
N GLY A 62 -16.19 3.33 4.66
CA GLY A 62 -16.70 4.59 5.18
C GLY A 62 -17.08 5.59 4.07
N LYS A 63 -16.26 5.73 3.04
CA LYS A 63 -16.56 6.59 1.86
C LYS A 63 -17.84 6.15 1.14
N LEU A 64 -18.13 4.84 1.14
CA LEU A 64 -19.29 4.24 0.48
C LEU A 64 -20.48 4.01 1.43
N LYS A 65 -20.47 4.62 2.62
CA LYS A 65 -21.55 4.49 3.61
C LYS A 65 -22.94 4.71 3.02
N ASN A 66 -23.11 5.70 2.15
CA ASN A 66 -24.40 6.00 1.53
C ASN A 66 -24.90 4.85 0.63
N VAL A 67 -24.00 4.16 -0.07
CA VAL A 67 -24.33 3.00 -0.91
C VAL A 67 -24.69 1.79 -0.05
N PHE A 68 -23.94 1.55 1.03
CA PHE A 68 -24.23 0.43 1.92
C PHE A 68 -25.48 0.66 2.78
N SER A 69 -25.84 1.91 3.07
CA SER A 69 -27.04 2.29 3.83
C SER A 69 -28.29 2.48 2.97
N SER A 70 -28.16 2.52 1.64
CA SER A 70 -29.30 2.76 0.76
C SER A 70 -30.20 1.53 0.61
N ASP A 71 -31.42 1.78 0.14
CA ASP A 71 -32.38 0.74 -0.21
C ASP A 71 -32.08 0.18 -1.61
N ILE A 72 -30.95 -0.53 -1.73
CA ILE A 72 -30.56 -1.29 -2.92
C ILE A 72 -30.46 -2.77 -2.58
N PRO A 73 -30.71 -3.68 -3.55
CA PRO A 73 -30.59 -5.11 -3.34
C PRO A 73 -29.22 -5.52 -2.79
N GLN A 74 -29.22 -6.47 -1.85
CA GLN A 74 -28.01 -6.95 -1.18
C GLN A 74 -26.96 -7.47 -2.18
N CYS A 75 -27.40 -8.11 -3.28
CA CYS A 75 -26.49 -8.60 -4.31
C CYS A 75 -25.67 -7.47 -4.99
N LEU A 76 -26.21 -6.26 -5.07
CA LEU A 76 -25.48 -5.10 -5.59
C LEU A 76 -24.51 -4.55 -4.55
N LYS A 77 -24.90 -4.49 -3.28
CA LYS A 77 -23.99 -4.11 -2.17
C LYS A 77 -22.78 -5.04 -2.11
N SER A 78 -22.99 -6.34 -2.25
CA SER A 78 -21.89 -7.32 -2.30
C SER A 78 -20.94 -7.04 -3.47
N LYS A 79 -21.47 -6.80 -4.69
CA LYS A 79 -20.62 -6.45 -5.85
C LYS A 79 -19.79 -5.20 -5.60
N VAL A 80 -20.39 -4.15 -5.01
CA VAL A 80 -19.68 -2.92 -4.67
C VAL A 80 -18.60 -3.16 -3.63
N PHE A 81 -18.89 -3.97 -2.60
CA PHE A 81 -17.91 -4.33 -1.59
C PHE A 81 -16.71 -5.08 -2.20
N ASP A 82 -16.99 -6.09 -3.01
CA ASP A 82 -15.96 -6.92 -3.65
C ASP A 82 -15.04 -6.09 -4.56
N GLN A 83 -15.62 -5.13 -5.30
CA GLN A 83 -14.90 -4.30 -6.26
C GLN A 83 -14.17 -3.10 -5.62
N CYS A 84 -14.74 -2.50 -4.58
CA CYS A 84 -14.27 -1.20 -4.07
C CYS A 84 -13.66 -1.26 -2.67
N VAL A 85 -13.91 -2.32 -1.89
CA VAL A 85 -13.43 -2.42 -0.50
C VAL A 85 -12.39 -3.53 -0.35
N THR A 86 -12.56 -4.67 -1.03
CA THR A 86 -11.64 -5.81 -0.93
C THR A 86 -10.76 -6.03 -2.14
N SER A 87 -10.85 -5.20 -3.18
CA SER A 87 -9.99 -5.36 -4.35
C SER A 87 -8.53 -5.05 -4.01
N ASP A 88 -7.59 -5.68 -4.73
CA ASP A 88 -6.16 -5.43 -4.53
C ASP A 88 -5.72 -4.02 -4.93
N ASP A 89 -6.55 -3.30 -5.68
CA ASP A 89 -6.30 -1.95 -6.20
C ASP A 89 -7.27 -0.95 -5.53
N ILE A 90 -7.25 -0.88 -4.19
CA ILE A 90 -8.01 0.13 -3.44
C ILE A 90 -7.42 1.51 -3.76
N ARG A 91 -8.02 2.18 -4.75
CA ARG A 91 -7.74 3.60 -5.06
C ARG A 91 -8.55 4.47 -4.09
N ILE A 92 -7.92 4.89 -2.99
CA ILE A 92 -8.48 5.86 -2.05
C ILE A 92 -8.28 7.28 -2.56
#